data_AF-A0A925KLY8-F1
#
_entry.id   AF-A0A925KLY8-F1
#
_cell.length_a   1.000
_cell.length_b   1.000
_cell.length_c   1.000
_cell.angle_alpha   90.00
_cell.angle_beta   90.00
_cell.angle_gamma   90.00
#
_symmetry.space_group_name_H-M   'P 1'
#
loop_
_entity.id
_entity.type
_entity.pdbx_description
1 polymer ?
#
loop_
_entity_poly.entity_id
_entity_poly.type
_entity_poly.pdbx_seq_one_letter_code
_entity_poly.pdbx_strand_id
1 'polypeptide(L)'
;ELARHFGAQSGRERDKLAGVAWWPGHNGAPVLEEALAYFECELTKRVRVGDHELVVGRVIGGRILDRDATPMSYAETGAMDGSGALYPASF
;
A
#
# COMPACT_ATOMS: atom_id res chain seq x y z
N GLU A 1 -2.14 7.87 -10.07
CA GLU A 1 -0.70 8.15 -9.92
C GLU A 1 -0.03 7.50 -8.71
N LEU A 2 -0.45 7.78 -7.47
CA LEU A 2 0.23 7.26 -6.26
C LEU A 2 0.38 5.73 -6.22
N ALA A 3 -0.69 4.99 -6.55
CA ALA A 3 -0.65 3.52 -6.62
C ALA A 3 0.40 2.99 -7.62
N ARG A 4 0.52 3.63 -8.79
CA ARG A 4 1.52 3.29 -9.81
C ARG A 4 2.93 3.57 -9.32
N HIS A 5 3.16 4.72 -8.69
CA HIS A 5 4.45 5.13 -8.13
C HIS A 5 4.96 4.10 -7.10
N PHE A 6 4.11 3.70 -6.16
CA PHE A 6 4.48 2.70 -5.15
C PHE A 6 4.44 1.24 -5.67
N GLY A 7 3.72 0.94 -6.74
CA GLY A 7 3.57 -0.42 -7.28
C GLY A 7 4.62 -0.82 -8.33
N ALA A 8 5.13 0.12 -9.13
CA ALA A 8 5.92 -0.20 -10.33
C ALA A 8 7.44 -0.28 -10.11
N GLN A 9 7.94 0.08 -8.92
CA GLN A 9 9.37 0.16 -8.62
C GLN A 9 9.69 -0.59 -7.33
N SER A 10 10.96 -0.92 -7.04
CA SER A 10 11.35 -1.47 -5.74
C SER A 10 11.90 -0.38 -4.82
N GLY A 11 11.46 -0.39 -3.55
CA GLY A 11 12.01 0.50 -2.53
C GLY A 11 13.48 0.18 -2.17
N ARG A 12 13.99 -0.97 -2.61
CA ARG A 12 15.41 -1.34 -2.48
C ARG A 12 16.31 -0.55 -3.43
N GLU A 13 15.76 -0.12 -4.57
CA GLU A 13 16.52 0.52 -5.65
C GLU A 13 16.30 2.03 -5.67
N ARG A 14 15.15 2.50 -5.17
CA ARG A 14 14.76 3.90 -5.16
C ARG A 14 14.09 4.26 -3.86
N ASP A 15 14.37 5.47 -3.36
CA ASP A 15 13.55 6.08 -2.34
C ASP A 15 12.19 6.43 -2.94
N LYS A 16 11.17 5.65 -2.59
CA LYS A 16 9.80 5.86 -3.06
C LYS A 16 9.08 7.00 -2.34
N LEU A 17 9.58 7.44 -1.19
CA LEU A 17 9.01 8.57 -0.45
C LEU A 17 9.53 9.90 -0.98
N ALA A 18 10.67 9.91 -1.68
CA ALA A 18 11.20 11.09 -2.32
C ALA A 18 10.17 11.69 -3.30
N GLY A 19 9.79 12.96 -3.07
CA GLY A 19 8.82 13.67 -3.90
C GLY A 19 7.35 13.33 -3.63
N VAL A 20 7.06 12.47 -2.65
CA VAL A 20 5.70 12.19 -2.17
C VAL A 20 5.47 12.97 -0.88
N ALA A 21 4.32 13.60 -0.72
CA ALA A 21 3.95 14.27 0.53
C ALA A 21 3.52 13.25 1.58
N TRP A 22 4.18 13.27 2.75
CA TRP A 22 3.91 12.38 3.86
C TRP A 22 4.34 12.99 5.19
N TRP A 23 3.84 12.47 6.30
CA TRP A 23 4.30 12.79 7.65
C TRP A 23 4.52 11.53 8.49
N PRO A 24 5.40 11.57 9.51
CA PRO A 24 5.56 10.43 10.41
C PRO A 24 4.34 10.27 11.32
N GLY A 25 3.80 9.05 11.40
CA GLY A 25 2.84 8.67 12.44
C GLY A 25 3.45 8.70 13.85
N HIS A 26 2.63 8.48 14.86
CA HIS A 26 3.04 8.30 16.24
C HIS A 26 4.08 7.18 16.42
N ASN A 27 4.03 6.13 15.59
CA ASN A 27 5.02 5.05 15.59
C ASN A 27 6.20 5.28 14.62
N GLY A 28 6.28 6.46 13.98
CA GLY A 28 7.31 6.82 13.01
C GLY A 28 7.11 6.28 11.59
N ALA A 29 6.09 5.45 11.35
CA ALA A 29 5.78 4.97 9.99
C ALA A 29 5.27 6.13 9.10
N PRO A 30 5.59 6.14 7.80
CA PRO A 30 5.14 7.21 6.91
C PRO A 30 3.63 7.11 6.64
N VAL A 31 2.93 8.22 6.86
CA VAL A 31 1.52 8.40 6.49
C VAL A 31 1.45 9.31 5.28
N LEU A 32 0.87 8.81 4.18
CA LEU A 32 0.76 9.54 2.92
C LEU A 32 -0.34 10.59 3.01
N GLU A 33 -0.09 11.80 2.52
CA GLU A 33 -1.06 12.89 2.58
C GLU A 33 -2.29 12.66 1.70
N GLU A 34 -2.10 12.01 0.55
CA GLU A 34 -3.16 11.66 -0.39
C GLU A 34 -3.92 10.36 0.00
N ALA A 35 -3.63 9.76 1.15
CA ALA A 35 -4.39 8.59 1.59
C ALA A 35 -5.82 8.99 2.02
N LEU A 36 -6.82 8.15 1.72
CA LEU A 36 -8.19 8.33 2.21
C LEU A 36 -8.27 8.17 3.73
N ALA A 37 -7.58 7.16 4.24
CA ALA A 37 -7.46 6.85 5.67
C ALA A 37 -6.17 6.06 5.92
N TYR A 38 -5.76 5.99 7.18
CA TYR A 38 -4.62 5.17 7.59
C TYR A 38 -4.87 4.49 8.93
N PHE A 39 -4.13 3.39 9.15
CA PHE A 39 -4.01 2.71 10.43
C PHE A 39 -2.56 2.70 10.86
N GLU A 40 -2.32 2.97 12.14
CA GLU A 40 -1.04 2.76 12.79
C GLU A 40 -1.09 1.48 13.59
N CYS A 41 -0.10 0.63 13.37
CA CYS A 41 -0.08 -0.70 13.95
C CYS A 41 1.23 -0.97 14.68
N GLU A 42 1.13 -1.71 15.79
CA GLU A 42 2.27 -2.39 16.41
C GLU A 42 2.30 -3.84 15.93
N LEU A 43 3.48 -4.31 15.51
CA LEU A 43 3.69 -5.68 15.06
C LEU A 43 3.45 -6.66 16.22
N THR A 44 2.54 -7.61 16.05
CA THR A 44 2.26 -8.65 17.05
C THR A 44 2.69 -10.03 16.62
N LYS A 45 2.68 -10.33 15.30
CA LYS A 45 3.07 -11.64 14.78
C LYS A 45 3.60 -11.55 13.34
N ARG A 46 4.56 -12.41 13.01
CA ARG A 46 4.98 -12.74 11.65
C ARG A 46 4.77 -14.23 11.40
N VAL A 47 4.20 -14.59 10.26
CA VAL A 47 4.02 -15.99 9.84
C VAL A 47 4.54 -16.13 8.43
N ARG A 48 5.49 -17.03 8.20
CA ARG A 48 5.98 -17.35 6.86
C ARG A 48 4.93 -18.19 6.12
N VAL A 49 4.56 -17.76 4.92
CA VAL A 49 3.57 -18.38 4.04
C VAL A 49 4.14 -18.48 2.62
N GLY A 50 4.97 -19.52 2.40
CA GLY A 50 5.67 -19.72 1.14
C GLY A 50 6.74 -18.65 0.88
N ASP A 51 6.54 -17.89 -0.18
CA ASP A 51 7.36 -16.74 -0.62
C ASP A 51 6.93 -15.41 0.02
N HIS A 52 5.85 -15.40 0.80
CA HIS A 52 5.34 -14.22 1.50
C HIS A 52 5.47 -14.35 3.03
N GLU A 53 5.44 -13.21 3.71
CA GLU A 53 5.21 -13.13 5.16
C GLU A 53 3.83 -12.51 5.43
N LEU A 54 3.00 -13.21 6.21
CA LEU A 54 1.81 -12.62 6.81
C LEU A 54 2.22 -11.87 8.08
N VAL A 55 2.03 -10.56 8.07
CA VAL A 55 2.26 -9.67 9.21
C VAL A 55 0.94 -9.37 9.89
N VAL A 56 0.83 -9.64 11.19
CA VAL A 56 -0.31 -9.27 12.02
C VAL A 56 0.08 -8.08 12.88
N GLY A 57 -0.68 -6.99 12.76
CA GLY A 57 -0.50 -5.77 13.53
C GLY A 57 -1.72 -5.48 14.41
N ARG A 58 -1.49 -5.04 15.65
CA ARG A 58 -2.53 -4.46 16.50
C ARG A 58 -2.66 -2.99 16.16
N VAL A 59 -3.86 -2.56 15.78
CA VAL A 59 -4.17 -1.15 15.52
C VAL A 59 -4.05 -0.37 16.84
N ILE A 60 -3.21 0.66 16.84
CA ILE A 60 -2.97 1.56 17.97
C ILE A 60 -3.38 3.00 17.67
N GLY A 61 -3.68 3.30 16.41
CA GLY A 61 -4.07 4.63 15.95
C GLY A 61 -4.57 4.57 14.52
N GLY A 62 -5.11 5.68 14.05
CA GLY A 62 -5.61 5.82 12.69
C GLY A 62 -6.53 7.02 12.55
N ARG A 63 -6.75 7.44 11.30
CA ARG A 63 -7.63 8.57 10.99
C ARG A 63 -8.21 8.41 9.59
N ILE A 64 -9.43 8.91 9.41
CA ILE A 64 -10.00 9.20 8.09
C ILE A 64 -9.52 10.60 7.70
N LEU A 65 -8.76 10.71 6.63
CA LEU A 65 -8.18 11.95 6.11
C LEU A 65 -9.14 12.65 5.15
N ASP A 66 -9.85 11.87 4.34
CA ASP A 66 -10.90 12.34 3.45
C ASP A 66 -12.14 11.45 3.62
N ARG A 67 -13.25 12.06 4.06
CA ARG A 67 -14.52 11.36 4.32
C ARG A 67 -15.39 11.22 3.07
N ASP A 68 -15.11 12.04 2.06
CA ASP A 68 -15.91 12.14 0.84
C ASP A 68 -15.23 11.43 -0.34
N ALA A 69 -13.95 11.05 -0.20
CA ALA A 69 -13.23 10.24 -1.15
C ALA A 69 -13.82 8.82 -1.29
N THR A 70 -13.81 8.32 -2.53
CA THR A 70 -14.15 6.93 -2.86
C THR A 70 -12.90 6.06 -2.76
N PRO A 71 -12.94 4.92 -2.04
CA PRO A 71 -11.82 3.98 -2.01
C PRO A 71 -11.53 3.42 -3.40
N MET A 72 -10.26 3.40 -3.79
CA MET A 72 -9.80 2.71 -5.01
C MET A 72 -9.79 1.20 -4.75
N SER A 73 -10.53 0.46 -5.57
CA SER A 73 -10.45 -0.99 -5.65
C SER A 73 -9.28 -1.43 -6.55
N TYR A 74 -8.81 -2.67 -6.36
CA TYR A 74 -7.73 -3.20 -7.20
C TYR A 74 -8.10 -3.25 -8.69
N ALA A 75 -9.37 -3.52 -9.02
CA ALA A 75 -9.85 -3.59 -10.40
C ALA A 75 -9.66 -2.28 -11.17
N GLU A 76 -9.73 -1.14 -10.48
CA GLU A 76 -9.53 0.19 -11.08
C GLU A 76 -8.08 0.47 -11.47
N THR A 77 -7.12 -0.35 -11.01
CA THR A 77 -5.72 -0.27 -11.46
C THR A 77 -5.51 -0.84 -12.87
N GLY A 78 -6.48 -1.56 -13.42
CA GLY A 78 -6.39 -2.19 -14.73
C GLY A 78 -5.23 -3.19 -14.82
N ALA A 79 -4.46 -3.14 -15.90
CA ALA A 79 -3.33 -4.05 -16.13
C ALA A 79 -2.00 -3.55 -15.52
N MET A 80 -2.04 -2.76 -14.44
CA MET A 80 -0.85 -2.12 -13.85
C MET A 80 0.20 -3.12 -13.37
N ASP A 81 -0.23 -4.27 -12.86
CA ASP A 81 0.63 -5.35 -12.38
C ASP A 81 1.11 -6.30 -13.49
N GLY A 82 0.65 -6.10 -14.74
CA GLY A 82 0.95 -6.97 -15.87
C GLY A 82 0.33 -8.37 -15.79
N SER A 83 -0.52 -8.65 -14.79
CA SER A 83 -1.09 -9.98 -14.56
C SER A 83 -1.97 -10.46 -15.72
N GLY A 84 -2.55 -9.54 -16.49
CA GLY A 84 -3.29 -9.85 -17.71
C GLY A 84 -2.49 -10.65 -18.74
N ALA A 85 -1.16 -10.52 -18.76
CA ALA A 85 -0.29 -11.31 -19.65
C ALA A 85 -0.09 -12.77 -19.19
N LEU A 86 -0.49 -13.10 -17.96
CA LEU A 86 -0.39 -14.47 -17.42
C LEU A 86 -1.61 -15.33 -17.79
N TYR A 87 -2.70 -14.71 -18.26
CA TYR A 87 -3.93 -15.40 -18.64
C TYR A 87 -4.03 -15.50 -20.17
N PRO A 88 -4.54 -16.63 -20.71
CA PRO A 88 -4.80 -16.74 -22.14
C PRO A 88 -5.92 -15.77 -22.56
N ALA A 89 -5.83 -15.27 -23.80
CA ALA A 89 -6.83 -14.34 -24.36
C ALA A 89 -8.24 -14.97 -24.52
N SER A 90 -8.30 -16.31 -24.51
CA SER A 90 -9.51 -17.12 -24.50
C SER A 90 -9.23 -18.46 -23.82
N PHE A 91 -10.20 -19.00 -23.09
CA PHE A 91 -10.21 -20.38 -22.61
C PHE A 91 -10.92 -21.29 -23.63
#